data_AF-A0AA36MYC2-F1
#
_entry.id   AF-A0AA36MYC2-F1
#
_cell.length_a   1.000
_cell.length_b   1.000
_cell.length_c   1.000
_cell.angle_alpha   90.00
_cell.angle_beta   90.00
_cell.angle_gamma   90.00
#
_symmetry.space_group_name_H-M   'P 1'
#
loop_
_entity.id
_entity.type
_entity.pdbx_description
1 polymer ?
#
loop_
_entity_poly.entity_id
_entity_poly.type
_entity_poly.pdbx_seq_one_letter_code
_entity_poly.pdbx_strand_id
1 'polypeptide(L)'
;SAGSSAPERSARCSGRGGPGRRGAVRRGCAVRLQDGAFWQAMRAVSFVLAVLAASGKDSTHKLQEVSRAGNGSAPVPFEDLEPFGRENKAQALTEAAIKESNKMVDQIEKAEVAETKRSVFRALTRLRGAALQSFDGIAKTQESNIDTYTQNSSYRERHPVKHLASEEQDVSKWAFPTNAD
;
A
#
# COMPACT_ATOMS: atom_id res chain seq x y z
N SER A 1 -13.59 47.46 17.90
CA SER A 1 -13.01 46.31 18.61
C SER A 1 -12.75 45.22 17.59
N ALA A 2 -11.49 44.88 17.39
CA ALA A 2 -10.99 44.13 16.24
C ALA A 2 -11.56 42.71 16.12
N GLY A 3 -11.88 42.32 14.89
CA GLY A 3 -11.91 40.92 14.46
C GLY A 3 -10.51 40.46 14.04
N SER A 4 -10.23 39.17 14.11
CA SER A 4 -9.07 38.58 13.43
C SER A 4 -9.40 37.19 12.91
N SER A 5 -9.66 37.18 11.61
CA SER A 5 -9.59 36.07 10.66
C SER A 5 -8.21 35.41 10.66
N ALA A 6 -8.20 34.08 10.52
CA ALA A 6 -7.01 33.25 10.32
C ALA A 6 -6.30 33.60 8.99
N PRO A 7 -4.96 33.64 8.94
CA PRO A 7 -4.25 33.76 7.67
C PRO A 7 -3.86 32.40 7.08
N GLU A 8 -4.35 32.14 5.86
CA GLU A 8 -3.76 31.24 4.88
C GLU A 8 -2.27 31.58 4.65
N ARG A 9 -1.37 30.59 4.75
CA ARG A 9 0.01 30.73 4.27
C ARG A 9 0.13 30.14 2.86
N SER A 10 -0.14 30.98 1.87
CA SER A 10 0.36 30.79 0.51
C SER A 10 1.86 31.13 0.46
N ALA A 11 2.73 30.16 0.24
CA ALA A 11 4.12 30.42 -0.13
C ALA A 11 4.20 30.68 -1.65
N ARG A 12 4.07 31.94 -2.04
CA ARG A 12 4.57 32.42 -3.35
C ARG A 12 6.08 32.50 -3.27
N CYS A 13 6.78 31.70 -4.07
CA CYS A 13 8.18 31.95 -4.39
C CYS A 13 8.23 32.63 -5.76
N SER A 14 8.53 33.93 -5.76
CA SER A 14 8.75 34.73 -6.97
C SER A 14 10.19 35.21 -7.08
N GLY A 15 10.89 34.79 -8.14
CA GLY A 15 12.07 35.41 -8.77
C GLY A 15 13.41 35.23 -8.04
N ARG A 16 14.59 35.22 -8.69
CA ARG A 16 14.98 35.43 -10.09
C ARG A 16 16.50 35.12 -10.19
N GLY A 17 16.94 34.48 -11.28
CA GLY A 17 18.15 34.85 -12.03
C GLY A 17 19.55 34.33 -11.63
N GLY A 18 20.19 33.62 -12.58
CA GLY A 18 21.63 33.79 -12.89
C GLY A 18 22.55 32.57 -12.75
N PRO A 19 23.24 32.10 -13.83
CA PRO A 19 24.16 30.96 -13.78
C PRO A 19 25.62 31.40 -13.56
N GLY A 20 26.37 30.71 -12.70
CA GLY A 20 27.80 30.99 -12.54
C GLY A 20 28.51 30.25 -11.40
N ARG A 21 29.12 29.10 -11.75
CA ARG A 21 30.40 28.51 -11.26
C ARG A 21 30.83 28.61 -9.78
N ARG A 22 31.34 27.44 -9.33
CA ARG A 22 32.34 27.14 -8.27
C ARG A 22 31.84 26.89 -6.84
N GLY A 23 31.80 25.60 -6.51
CA GLY A 23 32.44 24.99 -5.33
C GLY A 23 32.22 25.64 -3.97
N ALA A 24 31.27 25.09 -3.21
CA ALA A 24 31.33 25.10 -1.75
C ALA A 24 30.61 23.84 -1.23
N VAL A 25 31.38 22.80 -0.91
CA VAL A 25 30.92 21.71 -0.04
C VAL A 25 30.76 22.30 1.35
N ARG A 26 29.55 22.73 1.70
CA ARG A 26 29.21 23.11 3.07
C ARG A 26 28.73 21.88 3.83
N ARG A 27 29.59 21.52 4.76
CA ARG A 27 29.48 20.69 5.96
C ARG A 27 28.05 20.52 6.49
N GLY A 28 27.79 19.30 6.96
CA GLY A 28 26.50 18.82 7.38
C GLY A 28 25.80 19.67 8.44
N CYS A 29 24.47 19.68 8.33
CA CYS A 29 23.59 19.94 9.45
C CYS A 29 23.42 18.64 10.25
N ALA A 30 24.10 18.55 11.38
CA ALA A 30 23.68 17.69 12.46
C ALA A 30 22.36 18.24 13.01
N VAL A 31 21.24 17.60 12.67
CA VAL A 31 19.97 17.82 13.38
C VAL A 31 19.89 16.75 14.46
N ARG A 32 20.18 17.17 15.70
CA ARG A 32 19.85 16.43 16.91
C ARG A 32 19.06 17.37 17.82
N LEU A 33 17.76 17.13 17.93
CA LEU A 33 16.91 17.27 19.14
C LEU A 33 15.49 16.79 18.75
N GLN A 34 14.92 15.67 19.23
CA GLN A 34 14.48 15.31 20.60
C GLN A 34 13.43 16.32 21.13
N ASP A 35 12.19 15.99 21.54
CA ASP A 35 11.64 14.76 22.13
C ASP A 35 10.11 14.64 21.91
N GLY A 36 9.60 13.42 21.73
CA GLY A 36 8.14 13.16 21.79
C GLY A 36 7.71 11.77 21.32
N ALA A 37 8.36 11.23 20.28
CA ALA A 37 7.98 9.95 19.69
C ALA A 37 8.47 8.72 20.50
N PHE A 38 9.57 8.87 21.25
CA PHE A 38 10.18 7.76 21.99
C PHE A 38 9.31 7.31 23.18
N TRP A 39 8.66 8.25 23.87
CA TRP A 39 7.74 7.94 24.98
C TRP A 39 6.39 7.36 24.49
N GLN A 40 5.94 7.70 23.27
CA GLN A 40 4.75 7.08 22.66
C GLN A 40 5.03 5.64 22.21
N ALA A 41 6.21 5.38 21.61
CA ALA A 41 6.62 4.04 21.21
C ALA A 41 6.78 3.09 22.43
N MET A 42 7.37 3.56 23.53
CA MET A 42 7.51 2.78 24.77
C MET A 42 6.16 2.44 25.43
N ARG A 43 5.15 3.32 25.37
CA ARG A 43 3.80 3.03 25.88
C ARG A 43 3.04 2.01 25.05
N ALA A 44 3.19 2.03 23.73
CA ALA A 44 2.56 1.06 22.84
C ALA A 44 3.11 -0.36 23.04
N VAL A 45 4.43 -0.50 23.24
CA VAL A 45 5.07 -1.80 23.49
C VAL A 45 4.67 -2.37 24.85
N SER A 46 4.61 -1.54 25.90
CA SER A 46 4.15 -1.96 27.23
C SER A 46 2.66 -2.35 27.25
N PHE A 47 1.80 -1.69 26.46
CA PHE A 47 0.38 -2.03 26.38
C PHE A 47 0.15 -3.36 25.65
N VAL A 48 0.91 -3.63 24.58
CA VAL A 48 0.84 -4.92 23.87
C VAL A 48 1.40 -6.06 24.73
N LEU A 49 2.47 -5.83 25.50
CA LEU A 49 3.01 -6.82 26.44
C LEU A 49 2.04 -7.11 27.60
N ALA A 50 1.34 -6.09 28.11
CA ALA A 50 0.34 -6.25 29.17
C ALA A 50 -0.95 -6.95 28.70
N VAL A 51 -1.42 -6.67 27.47
CA VAL A 51 -2.58 -7.36 26.87
C VAL A 51 -2.25 -8.82 26.55
N LEU A 52 -1.02 -9.12 26.12
CA LEU A 52 -0.56 -10.49 25.90
C LEU A 52 -0.39 -11.28 27.22
N ALA A 53 -0.07 -10.60 28.33
CA ALA A 53 -0.02 -11.22 29.66
C ALA A 53 -1.42 -11.41 30.30
N ALA A 54 -2.44 -10.66 29.86
CA ALA A 54 -3.79 -10.69 30.43
C ALA A 54 -4.80 -11.59 29.68
N SER A 55 -4.53 -12.00 28.43
CA SER A 55 -5.42 -12.85 27.62
C SER A 55 -4.92 -14.29 27.43
N GLY A 56 -4.33 -14.87 28.46
CA GLY A 56 -3.84 -16.26 28.47
C GLY A 56 -4.34 -17.09 29.65
N LYS A 57 -5.56 -16.84 30.12
CA LYS A 57 -6.29 -17.74 31.02
C LYS A 57 -7.71 -17.83 30.51
N ASP A 58 -7.99 -18.92 29.80
CA ASP A 58 -9.13 -19.78 30.11
C ASP A 58 -9.14 -21.01 29.19
N SER A 59 -9.43 -22.17 29.80
CA SER A 59 -9.62 -23.50 29.20
C SER A 59 -8.40 -24.43 29.06
N THR A 60 -7.75 -24.75 30.19
CA THR A 60 -7.26 -26.12 30.45
C THR A 60 -7.64 -26.58 31.85
N HIS A 61 -8.94 -26.57 32.15
CA HIS A 61 -9.46 -27.44 33.22
C HIS A 61 -9.47 -28.88 32.69
N LYS A 62 -8.80 -29.78 33.42
CA LYS A 62 -8.56 -31.22 33.20
C LYS A 62 -7.23 -31.59 32.53
N LEU A 63 -6.10 -31.31 33.18
CA LEU A 63 -4.99 -32.27 33.33
C LEU A 63 -4.12 -31.82 34.52
N GLN A 64 -4.65 -31.94 35.74
CA GLN A 64 -3.83 -31.96 36.95
C GLN A 64 -4.51 -32.87 37.96
N GLU A 65 -4.11 -34.14 37.98
CA GLU A 65 -3.88 -34.91 39.21
C GLU A 65 -3.16 -36.22 38.89
N VAL A 66 -1.82 -36.21 38.91
CA VAL A 66 -1.03 -37.23 39.63
C VAL A 66 0.18 -36.50 40.18
N SER A 67 0.18 -36.38 41.49
CA SER A 67 1.08 -35.62 42.34
C SER A 67 2.51 -36.18 42.37
N ARG A 68 3.44 -35.23 42.37
CA ARG A 68 4.80 -35.29 42.88
C ARG A 68 4.99 -36.19 44.13
N ALA A 69 5.83 -37.21 44.00
CA ALA A 69 6.65 -37.82 45.06
C ALA A 69 7.91 -38.36 44.35
N GLY A 70 9.11 -37.84 44.60
CA GLY A 70 10.00 -38.36 45.65
C GLY A 70 11.09 -39.23 44.99
N ASN A 71 12.36 -38.93 45.24
CA ASN A 71 13.49 -39.77 44.85
C ASN A 71 13.34 -41.15 45.51
N GLY A 72 13.16 -42.21 44.72
CA GLY A 72 12.94 -43.57 45.18
C GLY A 72 12.22 -44.38 44.13
N SER A 73 12.68 -45.60 43.87
CA SER A 73 12.07 -46.57 42.97
C SER A 73 10.64 -46.93 43.42
N ALA A 74 9.66 -46.12 43.07
CA ALA A 74 8.26 -46.45 43.22
C ALA A 74 7.80 -47.15 41.93
N PRO A 75 7.30 -48.41 42.01
CA PRO A 75 6.73 -49.06 40.83
C PRO A 75 5.53 -48.22 40.39
N VAL A 76 5.52 -47.81 39.12
CA VAL A 76 4.27 -47.34 38.50
C VAL A 76 3.21 -48.41 38.79
N PRO A 77 2.05 -48.07 39.35
CA PRO A 77 1.03 -49.06 39.65
C PRO A 77 0.52 -49.62 38.33
N PHE A 78 1.01 -50.81 37.96
CA PHE A 78 0.63 -51.55 36.75
C PHE A 78 -0.81 -52.08 36.82
N GLU A 79 -1.50 -51.89 37.94
CA GLU A 79 -2.84 -52.43 38.21
C GLU A 79 -3.96 -51.66 37.49
N ASP A 80 -3.70 -50.43 37.00
CA ASP A 80 -4.67 -49.62 36.24
C ASP A 80 -4.30 -49.48 34.76
N LEU A 81 -3.26 -50.21 34.33
CA LEU A 81 -2.88 -50.28 32.92
C LEU A 81 -3.54 -51.51 32.31
N GLU A 82 -4.52 -51.30 31.44
CA GLU A 82 -5.02 -52.38 30.60
C GLU A 82 -3.83 -53.02 29.86
N PRO A 83 -3.63 -54.34 29.99
CA PRO A 83 -2.47 -55.02 29.42
C PRO A 83 -2.42 -54.81 27.90
N PHE A 84 -1.24 -54.45 27.40
CA PHE A 84 -0.99 -54.34 25.96
C PHE A 84 -1.38 -55.65 25.26
N GLY A 85 -2.11 -55.56 24.15
CA GLY A 85 -2.55 -56.72 23.37
C GLY A 85 -4.05 -57.00 23.36
N ARG A 86 -4.89 -56.17 23.99
CA ARG A 86 -6.34 -56.16 23.69
C ARG A 86 -6.57 -55.48 22.34
N GLU A 87 -7.12 -56.22 21.37
CA GLU A 87 -7.43 -55.72 20.02
C GLU A 87 -8.26 -54.43 20.04
N ASN A 88 -9.26 -54.36 20.92
CA ASN A 88 -10.14 -53.19 21.05
C ASN A 88 -9.39 -51.88 21.40
N LYS A 89 -8.34 -51.95 22.23
CA LYS A 89 -7.53 -50.76 22.59
C LYS A 89 -6.58 -50.36 21.47
N ALA A 90 -6.00 -51.34 20.79
CA ALA A 90 -5.20 -51.09 19.59
C ALA A 90 -6.05 -50.47 18.47
N GLN A 91 -7.29 -50.94 18.29
CA GLN A 91 -8.24 -50.37 17.35
C GLN A 91 -8.65 -48.94 17.75
N ALA A 92 -8.97 -48.69 19.02
CA ALA A 92 -9.29 -47.36 19.50
C ALA A 92 -8.13 -46.35 19.31
N LEU A 93 -6.89 -46.78 19.55
CA LEU A 93 -5.70 -45.94 19.34
C LEU A 93 -5.42 -45.68 17.85
N THR A 94 -5.65 -46.67 16.98
CA THR A 94 -5.49 -46.49 15.53
C THR A 94 -6.56 -45.56 14.96
N GLU A 95 -7.82 -45.72 15.38
CA GLU A 95 -8.90 -44.80 15.02
C GLU A 95 -8.64 -43.37 15.53
N ALA A 96 -8.11 -43.23 16.76
CA ALA A 96 -7.71 -41.92 17.30
C ALA A 96 -6.55 -41.30 16.49
N ALA A 97 -5.53 -42.09 16.13
CA ALA A 97 -4.41 -41.63 15.31
C ALA A 97 -4.88 -41.16 13.92
N ILE A 98 -5.77 -41.93 13.27
CA ILE A 98 -6.35 -41.55 11.97
C ILE A 98 -7.14 -40.24 12.08
N LYS A 99 -7.96 -40.08 13.14
CA LYS A 99 -8.72 -38.84 13.37
C LYS A 99 -7.79 -37.64 13.59
N GLU A 100 -6.71 -37.79 14.35
CA GLU A 100 -5.74 -36.70 14.55
C GLU A 100 -4.97 -36.38 13.26
N SER A 101 -4.59 -37.38 12.46
CA SER A 101 -3.98 -37.16 11.15
C SER A 101 -4.90 -36.39 10.19
N ASN A 102 -6.18 -36.74 10.11
CA ASN A 102 -7.14 -36.03 9.26
C ASN A 102 -7.33 -34.57 9.71
N LYS A 103 -7.41 -34.32 11.02
CA LYS A 103 -7.50 -32.96 11.56
C LYS A 103 -6.27 -32.11 11.20
N MET A 104 -5.08 -32.70 11.19
CA MET A 104 -3.88 -31.99 10.76
C MET A 104 -3.94 -31.62 9.27
N VAL A 105 -4.47 -32.51 8.44
CA VAL A 105 -4.67 -32.24 7.00
C VAL A 105 -5.68 -31.11 6.79
N ASP A 106 -6.84 -31.15 7.47
CA ASP A 106 -7.86 -30.09 7.38
C ASP A 106 -7.29 -28.70 7.76
N GLN A 107 -6.39 -28.66 8.75
CA GLN A 107 -5.73 -27.43 9.17
C GLN A 107 -4.77 -26.91 8.09
N ILE A 108 -4.00 -27.80 7.47
CA ILE A 108 -3.07 -27.43 6.40
C ILE A 108 -3.84 -26.89 5.19
N GLU A 109 -4.90 -27.58 4.77
CA GLU A 109 -5.73 -27.15 3.63
C GLU A 109 -6.37 -25.77 3.90
N LYS A 110 -6.90 -25.57 5.11
CA LYS A 110 -7.45 -24.26 5.52
C LYS A 110 -6.38 -23.17 5.58
N ALA A 111 -5.18 -23.51 6.03
CA ALA A 111 -4.05 -22.59 6.09
C ALA A 111 -3.57 -22.18 4.69
N GLU A 112 -3.47 -23.13 3.76
CA GLU A 112 -3.06 -22.88 2.37
C GLU A 112 -4.07 -21.97 1.65
N VAL A 113 -5.37 -22.24 1.79
CA VAL A 113 -6.42 -21.38 1.21
C VAL A 113 -6.34 -19.96 1.78
N ALA A 114 -6.00 -19.81 3.06
CA ALA A 114 -5.82 -18.48 3.66
C ALA A 114 -4.56 -17.77 3.12
N GLU A 115 -3.46 -18.49 2.95
CA GLU A 115 -2.20 -17.94 2.45
C GLU A 115 -2.30 -17.51 0.99
N THR A 116 -2.86 -18.35 0.12
CA THR A 116 -3.05 -18.05 -1.31
C THR A 116 -3.94 -16.82 -1.50
N LYS A 117 -5.05 -16.72 -0.76
CA LYS A 117 -5.87 -15.50 -0.75
C LYS A 117 -5.03 -14.29 -0.33
N ARG A 118 -4.26 -14.41 0.75
CA ARG A 118 -3.44 -13.29 1.25
C ARG A 118 -2.36 -12.86 0.26
N SER A 119 -1.71 -13.79 -0.44
CA SER A 119 -0.69 -13.48 -1.45
C SER A 119 -1.32 -12.81 -2.68
N VAL A 120 -2.47 -13.32 -3.15
CA VAL A 120 -3.21 -12.75 -4.29
C VAL A 120 -3.71 -11.33 -3.97
N PHE A 121 -4.30 -11.09 -2.80
CA PHE A 121 -4.74 -9.74 -2.43
C PHE A 121 -3.58 -8.74 -2.30
N ARG A 122 -2.42 -9.19 -1.82
CA ARG A 122 -1.21 -8.34 -1.80
C ARG A 122 -0.74 -8.01 -3.22
N ALA A 123 -0.72 -9.00 -4.11
CA ALA A 123 -0.38 -8.79 -5.52
C ALA A 123 -1.37 -7.85 -6.21
N LEU A 124 -2.67 -8.05 -5.99
CA LEU A 124 -3.75 -7.24 -6.57
C LEU A 124 -3.66 -5.78 -6.12
N THR A 125 -3.37 -5.50 -4.84
CA THR A 125 -3.22 -4.12 -4.36
C THR A 125 -2.03 -3.43 -5.01
N ARG A 126 -0.90 -4.13 -5.20
CA ARG A 126 0.26 -3.59 -5.92
C ARG A 126 -0.06 -3.33 -7.39
N LEU A 127 -0.71 -4.29 -8.05
CA LEU A 127 -1.12 -4.18 -9.45
C LEU A 127 -2.12 -3.05 -9.65
N ARG A 128 -3.07 -2.86 -8.72
CA ARG A 128 -4.02 -1.75 -8.76
C ARG A 128 -3.32 -0.40 -8.69
N GLY A 129 -2.36 -0.25 -7.78
CA GLY A 129 -1.55 0.97 -7.69
C GLY A 129 -0.75 1.23 -8.97
N ALA A 130 -0.10 0.19 -9.51
CA ALA A 130 0.66 0.29 -10.75
C ALA A 130 -0.22 0.61 -11.98
N ALA A 131 -1.40 0.00 -12.08
CA ALA A 131 -2.34 0.21 -13.17
C ALA A 131 -2.90 1.64 -13.15
N LEU A 132 -3.39 2.12 -12.00
CA LEU A 132 -3.88 3.49 -11.86
C LEU A 132 -2.79 4.51 -12.23
N GLN A 133 -1.58 4.33 -11.71
CA GLN A 133 -0.44 5.19 -12.05
C GLN A 133 -0.12 5.18 -13.56
N SER A 134 -0.25 4.03 -14.23
CA SER A 134 -0.03 3.93 -15.67
C SER A 134 -1.09 4.67 -16.48
N PHE A 135 -2.35 4.60 -16.07
CA PHE A 135 -3.45 5.32 -16.73
C PHE A 135 -3.36 6.83 -16.50
N ASP A 136 -3.04 7.26 -15.28
CA ASP A 136 -2.83 8.67 -14.96
C ASP A 136 -1.63 9.26 -15.73
N GLY A 137 -0.56 8.47 -15.93
CA GLY A 137 0.59 8.86 -16.75
C GLY A 137 0.24 9.05 -18.23
N ILE A 138 -0.58 8.16 -18.80
CA ILE A 138 -1.06 8.30 -20.19
C ILE A 138 -1.96 9.54 -20.32
N ALA A 139 -2.89 9.76 -19.39
CA ALA A 139 -3.76 10.92 -19.42
C ALA A 139 -2.95 12.23 -19.34
N LYS A 140 -1.96 12.32 -18.44
CA LYS A 140 -1.14 13.52 -18.29
C LYS A 140 -0.26 13.81 -19.52
N THR A 141 0.28 12.76 -20.15
CA THR A 141 1.05 12.92 -21.40
C THR A 141 0.18 13.34 -22.57
N GLN A 142 -1.03 12.78 -22.69
CA GLN A 142 -2.00 13.21 -23.71
C GLN A 142 -2.44 14.66 -23.52
N GLU A 143 -2.78 15.06 -22.29
CA GLU A 143 -3.12 16.44 -21.95
C GLU A 143 -1.97 17.39 -22.28
N SER A 144 -0.74 17.06 -21.87
CA SER A 144 0.45 17.87 -22.19
C SER A 144 0.70 17.97 -23.70
N ASN A 145 0.45 16.91 -24.47
CA ASN A 145 0.61 16.95 -25.93
C ASN A 145 -0.45 17.87 -26.57
N ILE A 146 -1.67 17.86 -26.07
CA ILE A 146 -2.75 18.74 -26.53
C ILE A 146 -2.45 20.20 -26.14
N ASP A 147 -2.01 20.45 -24.90
CA ASP A 147 -1.68 21.78 -24.42
C ASP A 147 -0.55 22.42 -25.22
N THR A 148 0.53 21.66 -25.45
CA THR A 148 1.68 22.14 -26.25
C THR A 148 1.30 22.36 -27.72
N TYR A 149 0.46 21.49 -28.30
CA TYR A 149 -0.06 21.70 -29.65
C TYR A 149 -0.92 22.96 -29.74
N THR A 150 -1.81 23.17 -28.77
CA THR A 150 -2.72 24.33 -28.74
C THR A 150 -1.94 25.64 -28.67
N GLN A 151 -0.87 25.69 -27.87
CA GLN A 151 -0.02 26.88 -27.74
C GLN A 151 0.78 27.17 -29.02
N ASN A 152 1.31 26.14 -29.68
CA ASN A 152 2.19 26.30 -30.84
C ASN A 152 1.43 26.34 -32.18
N SER A 153 0.14 25.97 -32.19
CA SER A 153 -0.62 25.77 -33.41
C SER A 153 -1.88 26.61 -33.45
N SER A 154 -1.69 27.90 -33.79
CA SER A 154 -2.82 28.78 -34.08
C SER A 154 -3.45 28.42 -35.42
N TYR A 155 -4.76 28.16 -35.44
CA TYR A 155 -5.50 27.91 -36.69
C TYR A 155 -5.37 29.09 -37.67
N ARG A 156 -5.35 30.33 -37.15
CA ARG A 156 -5.30 31.55 -37.94
C ARG A 156 -3.96 31.78 -38.63
N GLU A 157 -2.87 31.24 -38.08
CA GLU A 157 -1.54 31.33 -38.70
C GLU A 157 -1.42 30.40 -39.90
N ARG A 158 -1.97 29.18 -39.79
CA ARG A 158 -2.01 28.21 -40.91
C ARG A 158 -3.09 28.53 -41.94
N HIS A 159 -4.16 29.18 -41.53
CA HIS A 159 -5.28 29.56 -42.38
C HIS A 159 -5.51 31.08 -42.25
N PRO A 160 -4.74 31.89 -43.00
CA PRO A 160 -4.92 33.33 -42.99
C PRO A 160 -6.33 33.66 -43.47
N VAL A 161 -7.05 34.49 -42.71
CA VAL A 161 -8.38 34.96 -43.09
C VAL A 161 -8.21 35.96 -44.22
N LYS A 162 -8.67 35.59 -45.41
CA LYS A 162 -8.78 36.49 -46.55
C LYS A 162 -10.03 37.34 -46.40
N HIS A 163 -9.84 38.63 -46.16
CA HIS A 163 -10.96 39.55 -46.14
C HIS A 163 -11.37 39.85 -47.59
N LEU A 164 -12.59 39.48 -47.98
CA LEU A 164 -13.16 39.77 -49.31
C LEU A 164 -13.00 41.25 -49.69
N ALA A 165 -13.20 42.15 -48.72
CA ALA A 165 -12.98 43.59 -48.87
C ALA A 165 -11.54 44.00 -49.21
N SER A 166 -10.54 43.16 -48.93
CA SER A 166 -9.15 43.38 -49.32
C SER A 166 -8.83 42.81 -50.70
N GLU A 167 -9.58 41.81 -51.16
CA GLU A 167 -9.38 41.17 -52.47
C GLU A 167 -10.17 41.90 -53.58
N GLU A 168 -11.32 42.49 -53.23
CA GLU A 168 -12.22 43.21 -54.14
C GLU A 168 -11.98 44.74 -54.14
N GLN A 169 -10.95 45.21 -53.42
CA GLN A 169 -10.65 46.63 -53.25
C GLN A 169 -10.32 47.34 -54.58
N ASP A 170 -9.73 46.61 -55.54
CA ASP A 170 -9.41 47.12 -56.87
C ASP A 170 -10.46 46.68 -57.90
N VAL A 171 -11.52 47.48 -58.01
CA VAL A 171 -12.64 47.28 -58.95
C VAL A 171 -12.15 47.10 -60.39
N SER A 172 -11.07 47.78 -60.78
CA SER A 172 -10.57 47.71 -62.16
C SER A 172 -10.05 46.32 -62.54
N LYS A 173 -9.48 45.60 -61.57
CA LYS A 173 -8.85 44.28 -61.77
C LYS A 173 -9.87 43.14 -61.90
N TRP A 174 -10.98 43.21 -61.18
CA TRP A 174 -11.98 42.11 -61.15
C TRP A 174 -13.27 42.43 -61.91
N ALA A 175 -13.64 43.70 -62.08
CA ALA A 175 -14.83 44.06 -62.84
C ALA A 175 -14.57 44.14 -64.36
N PHE A 176 -13.34 44.44 -64.79
CA PHE A 176 -12.99 44.57 -66.22
C PHE A 176 -11.64 43.89 -66.55
N PRO A 177 -11.60 42.55 -66.74
CA PRO A 177 -10.38 41.86 -67.15
C PRO A 177 -9.94 42.33 -68.54
N THR A 178 -8.66 42.71 -68.71
CA THR A 178 -8.10 43.24 -69.97
C THR A 178 -7.92 42.19 -71.08
N ASN A 179 -8.41 40.97 -70.87
CA ASN A 179 -8.29 39.81 -71.73
C ASN A 179 -9.68 39.23 -72.09
N ALA A 180 -10.70 40.09 -72.10
CA ALA A 180 -12.08 39.78 -72.45
C ALA A 180 -12.49 40.29 -73.85
N ASP A 181 -11.51 40.43 -74.76
CA ASP A 181 -11.73 40.63 -76.21
C ASP A 181 -11.68 39.30 -76.96
#